data_AF-A0A7Z9RYS3-F1
#
_entry.id   AF-A0A7Z9RYS3-F1
#
_cell.length_a   1.000
_cell.length_b   1.000
_cell.length_c   1.000
_cell.angle_alpha   90.00
_cell.angle_beta   90.00
_cell.angle_gamma   90.00
#
_symmetry.space_group_name_H-M   'P 1'
#
loop_
_entity.id
_entity.type
_entity.pdbx_description
1 polymer ?
#
loop_
_entity_poly.entity_id
_entity_poly.type
_entity_poly.pdbx_seq_one_letter_code
_entity_poly.pdbx_strand_id
1 'polypeptide(L)'
;MNFRLRHSWMPLLGLLCALGVIRPALAQTALLELGDVVVFPGQSGVEVEISLSCDEPVSGLQVGIAVDPDRIILQQLDLSAGVLAAISVEFLQTTTDDEEGEATLLAIIDSEAPFDLSLPAPSGALLGKLILDASSWLVPANAEPIAFSDGVGEPPIDNLVMVDGVAVVPDLVDGSLSVISQNVLLAQSTTGTAVAGEIDHEISLHGYNIADLQGFSSVMSFDPLVLSCSSSSVEGTITSVAGAEFVEEIINNDVGYVILGVLLDILPPYAGQVIPATGIEMEYARFYFDVSTQLGSLTEVVLRFEDDLGTPPISNVFVIQNQSVSPLTIDLTIPIASEGIFLRGDADSNLRLDLADAILNLIYMSNACPECPMPVCPKALDVNDDGRIDIGDSIQLLSFLYLDGPAPQPPYPDEGVDPTPDNLECNQ
;
A
#
# COMPACT_ATOMS: atom_id res chain seq x y z
N MET A 1 -13.68 10.89 38.45
CA MET A 1 -15.14 10.98 38.29
C MET A 1 -15.44 12.15 37.36
N ASN A 2 -15.32 11.93 36.06
CA ASN A 2 -15.62 12.91 35.02
C ASN A 2 -16.49 12.19 33.98
N PHE A 3 -17.80 12.38 34.07
CA PHE A 3 -18.74 11.97 33.03
C PHE A 3 -18.59 12.96 31.86
N ARG A 4 -17.97 12.53 30.76
CA ARG A 4 -18.17 13.17 29.46
C ARG A 4 -19.44 12.58 28.86
N LEU A 5 -20.44 13.44 28.65
CA LEU A 5 -21.70 13.13 28.00
C LEU A 5 -21.42 12.70 26.54
N ARG A 6 -21.62 11.40 26.25
CA ARG A 6 -21.82 10.91 24.88
C ARG A 6 -23.05 11.63 24.33
N HIS A 7 -22.86 12.43 23.27
CA HIS A 7 -23.98 12.89 22.46
C HIS A 7 -24.68 11.64 21.91
N SER A 8 -26.01 11.62 22.02
CA SER A 8 -26.88 10.49 21.70
C SER A 8 -27.18 10.48 20.20
N TRP A 9 -26.67 9.47 19.47
CA TRP A 9 -26.80 9.29 18.01
C TRP A 9 -28.14 8.62 17.60
N MET A 10 -29.01 8.28 18.55
CA MET A 10 -30.27 7.57 18.30
C MET A 10 -31.40 8.32 17.55
N PRO A 11 -31.48 9.67 17.44
CA PRO A 11 -32.66 10.29 16.82
C PRO A 11 -32.63 10.34 15.28
N LEU A 12 -31.46 10.23 14.61
CA LEU A 12 -31.37 10.27 13.14
C LEU A 12 -31.67 8.91 12.49
N LEU A 13 -31.17 7.81 13.05
CA LEU A 13 -31.52 6.45 12.58
C LEU A 13 -33.02 6.16 12.75
N GLY A 14 -33.60 6.66 13.84
CA GLY A 14 -35.04 6.56 14.10
C GLY A 14 -35.91 7.42 13.16
N LEU A 15 -35.33 8.39 12.43
CA LEU A 15 -36.08 9.27 11.53
C LEU A 15 -36.40 8.57 10.20
N LEU A 16 -35.52 7.70 9.70
CA LEU A 16 -35.78 6.89 8.51
C LEU A 16 -36.89 5.85 8.73
N CYS A 17 -36.99 5.28 9.95
CA CYS A 17 -38.06 4.34 10.30
C CYS A 17 -39.44 4.98 10.56
N ALA A 18 -39.53 6.29 10.80
CA ALA A 18 -40.75 6.90 11.37
C ALA A 18 -41.66 7.68 10.39
N LEU A 19 -41.27 7.85 9.12
CA LEU A 19 -42.06 8.67 8.16
C LEU A 19 -42.50 7.95 6.87
N GLY A 20 -42.11 6.69 6.67
CA GLY A 20 -42.54 5.92 5.50
C GLY A 20 -43.90 5.25 5.68
N VAL A 21 -44.93 5.71 4.96
CA VAL A 21 -46.09 4.85 4.70
C VAL A 21 -45.62 3.76 3.73
N ILE A 22 -45.44 2.53 4.20
CA ILE A 22 -45.20 1.36 3.35
C ILE A 22 -46.44 1.21 2.45
N ARG A 23 -46.36 1.66 1.20
CA ARG A 23 -47.36 1.42 0.17
C ARG A 23 -46.98 0.15 -0.60
N PRO A 24 -47.94 -0.67 -1.04
CA PRO A 24 -47.63 -1.75 -1.98
C PRO A 24 -47.13 -1.11 -3.29
N ALA A 25 -45.89 -1.43 -3.65
CA ALA A 25 -45.13 -0.86 -4.76
C ALA A 25 -45.86 -1.03 -6.10
N LEU A 26 -46.05 0.07 -6.83
CA LEU A 26 -45.77 0.03 -8.26
C LEU A 26 -44.26 -0.16 -8.37
N ALA A 27 -43.80 -1.12 -9.17
CA ALA A 27 -42.39 -1.51 -9.30
C ALA A 27 -41.48 -0.29 -9.50
N GLN A 28 -40.92 0.22 -8.40
CA GLN A 28 -39.83 1.19 -8.42
C GLN A 28 -38.55 0.36 -8.42
N THR A 29 -37.82 0.46 -9.51
CA THR A 29 -36.69 -0.38 -9.93
C THR A 29 -35.38 0.28 -9.49
N ALA A 30 -35.17 0.42 -8.18
CA ALA A 30 -33.82 0.70 -7.70
C ALA A 30 -33.02 -0.61 -7.77
N LEU A 31 -31.83 -0.55 -8.35
CA LEU A 31 -30.92 -1.67 -8.52
C LEU A 31 -29.55 -1.24 -8.00
N LEU A 32 -29.04 -1.97 -7.02
CA LEU A 32 -27.66 -1.85 -6.55
C LEU A 32 -26.84 -3.02 -7.10
N GLU A 33 -25.66 -2.72 -7.63
CA GLU A 33 -24.77 -3.73 -8.22
C GLU A 33 -23.36 -3.55 -7.66
N LEU A 34 -22.76 -4.66 -7.26
CA LEU A 34 -21.33 -4.77 -6.94
C LEU A 34 -20.59 -5.37 -8.13
N GLY A 35 -19.39 -4.85 -8.41
CA GLY A 35 -18.51 -5.39 -9.45
C GLY A 35 -17.92 -6.76 -9.09
N ASP A 36 -17.61 -7.55 -10.11
CA ASP A 36 -16.76 -8.74 -9.97
C ASP A 36 -15.27 -8.34 -10.05
N VAL A 37 -14.44 -8.97 -9.23
CA VAL A 37 -12.98 -8.79 -9.25
C VAL A 37 -12.27 -10.14 -9.39
N VAL A 38 -11.11 -10.10 -10.02
CA VAL A 38 -10.22 -11.25 -10.15
C VAL A 38 -8.90 -10.89 -9.49
N VAL A 39 -8.48 -11.69 -8.52
CA VAL A 39 -7.33 -11.40 -7.66
C VAL A 39 -6.34 -12.56 -7.63
N PHE A 40 -5.11 -12.30 -7.20
CA PHE A 40 -4.22 -13.34 -6.68
C PHE A 40 -4.32 -13.43 -5.15
N PRO A 41 -4.01 -14.58 -4.53
CA PRO A 41 -3.95 -14.68 -3.07
C PRO A 41 -3.00 -13.63 -2.49
N GLY A 42 -3.43 -12.89 -1.47
CA GLY A 42 -2.60 -11.85 -0.83
C GLY A 42 -2.63 -10.50 -1.54
N GLN A 43 -3.39 -10.33 -2.63
CA GLN A 43 -3.47 -9.06 -3.33
C GLN A 43 -4.13 -7.98 -2.47
N SER A 44 -3.40 -6.90 -2.20
CA SER A 44 -3.93 -5.72 -1.51
C SER A 44 -4.48 -4.64 -2.45
N GLY A 45 -5.36 -3.78 -1.92
CA GLY A 45 -5.87 -2.60 -2.61
C GLY A 45 -6.79 -2.91 -3.79
N VAL A 46 -7.49 -4.03 -3.74
CA VAL A 46 -8.46 -4.42 -4.77
C VAL A 46 -9.67 -3.51 -4.68
N GLU A 47 -10.08 -2.95 -5.83
CA GLU A 47 -11.21 -2.01 -5.89
C GLU A 47 -12.45 -2.70 -6.48
N VAL A 48 -13.55 -2.69 -5.73
CA VAL A 48 -14.86 -3.20 -6.17
C VAL A 48 -15.82 -2.05 -6.35
N GLU A 49 -16.34 -1.86 -7.55
CA GLU A 49 -17.28 -0.78 -7.84
C GLU A 49 -18.66 -1.06 -7.23
N ILE A 50 -19.25 -0.03 -6.63
CA ILE A 50 -20.64 -0.03 -6.16
C ILE A 50 -21.43 0.92 -7.06
N SER A 51 -22.46 0.42 -7.73
CA SER A 51 -23.26 1.21 -8.66
C SER A 51 -24.75 1.18 -8.36
N LEU A 52 -25.44 2.24 -8.78
CA LEU A 52 -26.88 2.41 -8.60
C LEU A 52 -27.54 2.72 -9.95
N SER A 53 -28.63 2.00 -10.23
CA SER A 53 -29.57 2.31 -11.30
C SER A 53 -30.96 2.52 -10.72
N CYS A 54 -31.66 3.58 -11.14
CA CYS A 54 -33.04 3.85 -10.78
C CYS A 54 -33.66 4.77 -11.84
N ASP A 55 -34.86 4.42 -12.31
CA ASP A 55 -35.57 5.22 -13.33
C ASP A 55 -36.14 6.55 -12.77
N GLU A 56 -36.10 6.72 -11.45
CA GLU A 56 -36.66 7.86 -10.73
C GLU A 56 -35.57 8.56 -9.88
N PRO A 57 -35.76 9.83 -9.47
CA PRO A 57 -34.81 10.53 -8.65
C PRO A 57 -34.59 9.88 -7.28
N VAL A 58 -33.33 9.81 -6.87
CA VAL A 58 -32.90 9.23 -5.59
C VAL A 58 -32.48 10.34 -4.63
N SER A 59 -33.09 10.37 -3.46
CA SER A 59 -32.90 11.38 -2.41
C SER A 59 -32.01 10.91 -1.25
N GLY A 60 -31.66 9.63 -1.23
CA GLY A 60 -30.82 9.02 -0.22
C GLY A 60 -30.71 7.52 -0.40
N LEU A 61 -29.78 6.90 0.30
CA LEU A 61 -29.55 5.46 0.29
C LEU A 61 -28.89 4.98 1.59
N GLN A 62 -29.15 3.72 1.88
CA GLN A 62 -28.48 2.91 2.89
C GLN A 62 -27.97 1.66 2.19
N VAL A 63 -26.67 1.40 2.28
CA VAL A 63 -26.03 0.25 1.65
C VAL A 63 -25.22 -0.46 2.72
N GLY A 64 -25.56 -1.71 2.96
CA GLY A 64 -24.84 -2.64 3.83
C GLY A 64 -24.22 -3.75 2.98
N ILE A 65 -22.95 -4.05 3.21
CA ILE A 65 -22.19 -5.08 2.52
C ILE A 65 -21.55 -5.98 3.57
N ALA A 66 -21.57 -7.29 3.35
CA ALA A 66 -20.86 -8.27 4.17
C ALA A 66 -19.98 -9.17 3.29
N VAL A 67 -18.83 -9.54 3.84
CA VAL A 67 -17.88 -10.50 3.26
C VAL A 67 -17.48 -11.53 4.32
N ASP A 68 -16.78 -12.59 3.91
CA ASP A 68 -16.11 -13.48 4.87
C ASP A 68 -14.78 -12.83 5.30
N PRO A 69 -14.63 -12.36 6.56
CA PRO A 69 -13.44 -11.65 7.02
C PRO A 69 -12.18 -12.54 7.05
N ASP A 70 -12.32 -13.88 7.05
CA ASP A 70 -11.16 -14.78 6.92
C ASP A 70 -10.60 -14.82 5.48
N ARG A 71 -11.37 -14.33 4.51
CA ARG A 71 -11.09 -14.39 3.07
C ARG A 71 -10.85 -13.03 2.44
N ILE A 72 -11.60 -12.03 2.87
CA ILE A 72 -11.62 -10.67 2.33
C ILE A 72 -11.48 -9.69 3.50
N ILE A 73 -10.41 -8.89 3.49
CA ILE A 73 -10.11 -7.91 4.53
C ILE A 73 -10.55 -6.55 4.02
N LEU A 74 -11.54 -5.93 4.67
CA LEU A 74 -12.05 -4.63 4.26
C LEU A 74 -11.10 -3.51 4.70
N GLN A 75 -10.71 -2.64 3.77
CA GLN A 75 -9.85 -1.50 4.07
C GLN A 75 -10.69 -0.23 4.25
N GLN A 76 -11.42 0.16 3.21
CA GLN A 76 -12.22 1.38 3.23
C GLN A 76 -13.30 1.37 2.15
N LEU A 77 -14.28 2.26 2.29
CA LEU A 77 -15.23 2.60 1.24
C LEU A 77 -14.90 4.01 0.74
N ASP A 78 -14.32 4.10 -0.45
CA ASP A 78 -13.92 5.36 -1.07
C ASP A 78 -15.01 5.88 -2.03
N LEU A 79 -15.50 7.08 -1.75
CA LEU A 79 -16.54 7.75 -2.52
C LEU A 79 -15.99 8.84 -3.45
N SER A 80 -14.68 9.09 -3.42
CA SER A 80 -14.04 10.25 -4.08
C SER A 80 -14.27 10.30 -5.59
N ALA A 81 -14.35 9.14 -6.24
CA ALA A 81 -14.62 9.00 -7.67
C ALA A 81 -16.12 8.87 -8.02
N GLY A 82 -16.99 8.74 -7.01
CA GLY A 82 -18.41 8.48 -7.19
C GLY A 82 -19.26 9.73 -7.39
N VAL A 83 -20.51 9.53 -7.84
CA VAL A 83 -21.48 10.63 -8.08
C VAL A 83 -21.84 11.39 -6.81
N LEU A 84 -21.74 10.76 -5.64
CA LEU A 84 -22.02 11.39 -4.35
C LEU A 84 -21.00 12.49 -4.01
N ALA A 85 -19.75 12.37 -4.46
CA ALA A 85 -18.74 13.42 -4.29
C ALA A 85 -18.97 14.64 -5.21
N ALA A 86 -19.79 14.49 -6.25
CA ALA A 86 -20.07 15.55 -7.24
C ALA A 86 -21.32 16.38 -6.92
N ILE A 87 -22.07 16.03 -5.87
CA ILE A 87 -23.30 16.70 -5.46
C ILE A 87 -23.24 17.16 -4.00
N SER A 88 -24.17 18.02 -3.60
CA SER A 88 -24.35 18.36 -2.18
C SER A 88 -25.07 17.19 -1.50
N VAL A 89 -24.41 16.58 -0.53
CA VAL A 89 -24.98 15.53 0.33
C VAL A 89 -25.04 16.08 1.76
N GLU A 90 -26.24 16.13 2.34
CA GLU A 90 -26.46 16.69 3.68
C GLU A 90 -25.95 15.78 4.80
N PHE A 91 -26.06 14.47 4.61
CA PHE A 91 -25.50 13.48 5.53
C PHE A 91 -24.80 12.40 4.74
N LEU A 92 -23.52 12.19 4.99
CA LEU A 92 -22.74 11.14 4.38
C LEU A 92 -21.90 10.47 5.45
N GLN A 93 -22.04 9.15 5.59
CA GLN A 93 -21.25 8.36 6.49
C GLN A 93 -20.89 7.04 5.82
N THR A 94 -19.63 6.65 5.94
CA THR A 94 -19.15 5.31 5.59
C THR A 94 -18.53 4.67 6.82
N THR A 95 -18.65 3.35 6.95
CA THR A 95 -17.91 2.56 7.94
C THR A 95 -17.40 1.29 7.29
N THR A 96 -16.27 0.80 7.78
CA THR A 96 -15.75 -0.54 7.52
C THR A 96 -15.37 -1.15 8.86
N ASP A 97 -15.68 -2.43 9.03
CA ASP A 97 -15.28 -3.27 10.15
C ASP A 97 -14.61 -4.51 9.55
N ASP A 98 -13.29 -4.58 9.72
CA ASP A 98 -12.46 -5.65 9.17
C ASP A 98 -12.55 -6.94 9.99
N GLU A 99 -12.87 -6.85 11.28
CA GLU A 99 -13.06 -8.02 12.15
C GLU A 99 -14.38 -8.74 11.85
N GLU A 100 -15.46 -7.99 11.64
CA GLU A 100 -16.78 -8.56 11.30
C GLU A 100 -16.98 -8.73 9.78
N GLY A 101 -16.15 -8.09 8.94
CA GLY A 101 -16.27 -8.16 7.49
C GLY A 101 -17.46 -7.36 6.95
N GLU A 102 -17.78 -6.23 7.57
CA GLU A 102 -18.96 -5.42 7.24
C GLU A 102 -18.56 -4.02 6.75
N ALA A 103 -19.24 -3.53 5.71
CA ALA A 103 -19.14 -2.14 5.27
C ALA A 103 -20.52 -1.50 5.17
N THR A 104 -20.60 -0.23 5.56
CA THR A 104 -21.83 0.55 5.42
C THR A 104 -21.60 1.88 4.70
N LEU A 105 -22.60 2.29 3.92
CA LEU A 105 -22.71 3.62 3.33
C LEU A 105 -24.12 4.16 3.62
N LEU A 106 -24.17 5.31 4.27
CA LEU A 106 -25.39 6.08 4.49
C LEU A 106 -25.25 7.42 3.78
N ALA A 107 -26.17 7.73 2.87
CA ALA A 107 -26.24 9.04 2.23
C ALA A 107 -27.67 9.59 2.31
N ILE A 108 -27.81 10.83 2.77
CA ILE A 108 -29.03 11.63 2.66
C ILE A 108 -28.66 12.86 1.87
N ILE A 109 -29.23 12.98 0.68
CA ILE A 109 -28.92 14.07 -0.25
C ILE A 109 -29.65 15.32 0.17
N ASP A 110 -30.92 15.18 0.55
CA ASP A 110 -31.78 16.28 0.95
C ASP A 110 -32.76 15.84 2.05
N SER A 111 -32.62 16.43 3.24
CA SER A 111 -33.43 16.17 4.42
C SER A 111 -34.26 17.37 4.86
N GLU A 112 -34.14 18.52 4.18
CA GLU A 112 -34.85 19.74 4.49
C GLU A 112 -35.81 20.18 3.36
N ALA A 113 -37.02 20.62 3.72
CA ALA A 113 -37.93 21.17 2.74
C ALA A 113 -37.29 22.41 2.07
N PRO A 114 -37.31 22.54 0.73
CA PRO A 114 -38.31 21.96 -0.17
C PRO A 114 -37.98 20.59 -0.81
N PHE A 115 -36.94 19.86 -0.41
CA PHE A 115 -36.54 18.56 -0.97
C PHE A 115 -36.29 18.60 -2.49
N ASP A 116 -35.51 19.58 -2.94
CA ASP A 116 -35.26 19.84 -4.37
C ASP A 116 -33.91 19.29 -4.88
N LEU A 117 -33.10 18.66 -4.01
CA LEU A 117 -31.86 17.98 -4.38
C LEU A 117 -32.03 16.45 -4.43
N SER A 118 -31.53 15.84 -5.51
CA SER A 118 -31.53 14.39 -5.72
C SER A 118 -30.50 13.99 -6.76
N LEU A 119 -30.16 12.70 -6.79
CA LEU A 119 -29.51 12.07 -7.95
C LEU A 119 -30.58 11.85 -9.03
N PRO A 120 -30.43 12.46 -10.22
CA PRO A 120 -31.47 12.39 -11.25
C PRO A 120 -31.41 11.05 -12.00
N ALA A 121 -32.39 10.17 -11.73
CA ALA A 121 -32.62 8.88 -12.42
C ALA A 121 -31.29 8.17 -12.79
N PRO A 122 -30.50 7.76 -11.79
CA PRO A 122 -29.17 7.19 -12.03
C PRO A 122 -29.25 5.95 -12.92
N SER A 123 -28.26 5.76 -13.80
CA SER A 123 -28.20 4.60 -14.70
C SER A 123 -26.77 4.07 -14.70
N GLY A 124 -26.50 3.04 -13.90
CA GLY A 124 -25.15 2.54 -13.65
C GLY A 124 -24.24 3.60 -13.01
N ALA A 125 -24.81 4.46 -12.18
CA ALA A 125 -24.06 5.54 -11.55
C ALA A 125 -23.12 4.96 -10.48
N LEU A 126 -21.81 5.19 -10.62
CA LEU A 126 -20.82 4.80 -9.62
C LEU A 126 -21.07 5.59 -8.32
N LEU A 127 -21.44 4.90 -7.24
CA LEU A 127 -21.56 5.49 -5.91
C LEU A 127 -20.19 5.64 -5.25
N GLY A 128 -19.33 4.65 -5.42
CA GLY A 128 -17.98 4.61 -4.88
C GLY A 128 -17.34 3.23 -5.10
N LYS A 129 -16.21 3.00 -4.44
CA LYS A 129 -15.43 1.77 -4.50
C LYS A 129 -15.22 1.21 -3.10
N LEU A 130 -15.49 -0.08 -2.94
CA LEU A 130 -15.06 -0.84 -1.77
C LEU A 130 -13.61 -1.29 -2.01
N ILE A 131 -12.70 -0.81 -1.18
CA ILE A 131 -11.28 -1.19 -1.20
C ILE A 131 -11.08 -2.32 -0.21
N LEU A 132 -10.49 -3.42 -0.68
CA LEU A 132 -10.28 -4.63 0.11
C LEU A 132 -8.94 -5.29 -0.21
N ASP A 133 -8.47 -6.12 0.70
CA ASP A 133 -7.35 -7.02 0.48
C ASP A 133 -7.84 -8.47 0.43
N ALA A 134 -7.24 -9.24 -0.46
CA ALA A 134 -7.48 -10.65 -0.62
C ALA A 134 -6.59 -11.45 0.34
N SER A 135 -7.16 -12.38 1.11
CA SER A 135 -6.37 -13.24 2.01
C SER A 135 -5.29 -14.04 1.24
N SER A 136 -4.10 -14.17 1.82
CA SER A 136 -3.00 -14.96 1.24
C SER A 136 -3.29 -16.47 1.21
N TRP A 137 -4.34 -16.91 1.92
CA TRP A 137 -4.76 -18.31 1.98
C TRP A 137 -5.94 -18.63 1.06
N LEU A 138 -6.26 -17.73 0.12
CA LEU A 138 -7.25 -17.98 -0.91
C LEU A 138 -6.83 -19.13 -1.82
N VAL A 139 -7.78 -20.01 -2.14
CA VAL A 139 -7.53 -21.19 -2.97
C VAL A 139 -8.02 -20.92 -4.39
N PRO A 140 -7.18 -21.15 -5.42
CA PRO A 140 -7.59 -20.91 -6.80
C PRO A 140 -8.75 -21.79 -7.26
N ALA A 141 -9.59 -21.20 -8.12
CA ALA A 141 -10.91 -21.69 -8.53
C ALA A 141 -12.07 -21.48 -7.54
N ASN A 142 -11.83 -20.90 -6.35
CA ASN A 142 -12.92 -20.38 -5.52
C ASN A 142 -13.37 -19.00 -6.00
N ALA A 143 -14.67 -18.73 -5.83
CA ALA A 143 -15.25 -17.40 -5.88
C ALA A 143 -15.82 -17.09 -4.49
N GLU A 144 -15.30 -16.05 -3.86
CA GLU A 144 -15.76 -15.56 -2.57
C GLU A 144 -16.84 -14.48 -2.83
N PRO A 145 -18.02 -14.58 -2.20
CA PRO A 145 -19.09 -13.61 -2.42
C PRO A 145 -18.73 -12.26 -1.79
N ILE A 146 -19.05 -11.18 -2.49
CA ILE A 146 -19.11 -9.83 -1.94
C ILE A 146 -20.58 -9.42 -2.04
N ALA A 147 -21.29 -9.54 -0.92
CA ALA A 147 -22.75 -9.51 -0.93
C ALA A 147 -23.30 -8.24 -0.27
N PHE A 148 -24.37 -7.71 -0.84
CA PHE A 148 -25.21 -6.80 -0.09
C PHE A 148 -25.87 -7.57 1.06
N SER A 149 -25.85 -7.00 2.25
CA SER A 149 -26.37 -7.64 3.46
C SER A 149 -27.14 -6.65 4.31
N ASP A 150 -28.31 -7.09 4.77
CA ASP A 150 -29.16 -6.33 5.70
C ASP A 150 -28.76 -6.63 7.15
N GLY A 151 -29.00 -5.68 8.04
CA GLY A 151 -28.70 -5.80 9.46
C GLY A 151 -27.22 -5.67 9.83
N VAL A 152 -26.39 -5.11 8.94
CA VAL A 152 -24.94 -4.92 9.15
C VAL A 152 -24.61 -3.52 9.68
N GLY A 153 -23.47 -3.41 10.35
CA GLY A 153 -22.96 -2.20 10.97
C GLY A 153 -23.52 -1.93 12.37
N GLU A 154 -22.97 -0.91 13.01
CA GLU A 154 -23.36 -0.49 14.36
C GLU A 154 -23.73 1.00 14.41
N PRO A 155 -25.03 1.34 14.45
CA PRO A 155 -26.20 0.45 14.51
C PRO A 155 -26.50 -0.25 13.18
N PRO A 156 -27.21 -1.40 13.21
CA PRO A 156 -27.49 -2.19 12.01
C PRO A 156 -28.40 -1.44 11.03
N ILE A 157 -28.09 -1.53 9.74
CA ILE A 157 -28.85 -0.93 8.64
C ILE A 157 -29.31 -1.99 7.64
N ASP A 158 -30.42 -1.73 6.96
CA ASP A 158 -30.91 -2.54 5.84
C ASP A 158 -30.60 -1.80 4.52
N ASN A 159 -30.45 -2.54 3.42
CA ASN A 159 -30.28 -1.98 2.10
C ASN A 159 -31.57 -1.31 1.63
N LEU A 160 -31.54 0.02 1.51
CA LEU A 160 -32.70 0.83 1.18
C LEU A 160 -32.31 2.00 0.28
N VAL A 161 -33.17 2.32 -0.69
CA VAL A 161 -33.02 3.49 -1.57
C VAL A 161 -34.25 4.38 -1.40
N MET A 162 -34.01 5.69 -1.23
CA MET A 162 -35.07 6.68 -1.09
C MET A 162 -35.45 7.24 -2.46
N VAL A 163 -36.43 6.63 -3.11
CA VAL A 163 -36.92 6.98 -4.44
C VAL A 163 -38.11 7.93 -4.31
N ASP A 164 -38.01 9.14 -4.86
CA ASP A 164 -39.05 10.19 -4.72
C ASP A 164 -39.50 10.40 -3.26
N GLY A 165 -38.54 10.36 -2.32
CA GLY A 165 -38.77 10.51 -0.88
C GLY A 165 -39.41 9.29 -0.19
N VAL A 166 -39.56 8.15 -0.88
CA VAL A 166 -40.10 6.90 -0.33
C VAL A 166 -38.99 5.85 -0.22
N ALA A 167 -38.89 5.19 0.94
CA ALA A 167 -37.98 4.07 1.11
C ALA A 167 -38.45 2.85 0.30
N VAL A 168 -37.57 2.34 -0.55
CA VAL A 168 -37.78 1.17 -1.40
C VAL A 168 -36.65 0.18 -1.15
N VAL A 169 -36.99 -1.10 -1.08
CA VAL A 169 -36.01 -2.20 -1.08
C VAL A 169 -35.52 -2.37 -2.52
N PRO A 170 -34.22 -2.17 -2.81
CA PRO A 170 -33.68 -2.31 -4.15
C PRO A 170 -33.57 -3.79 -4.55
N ASP A 171 -33.52 -4.05 -5.85
CA ASP A 171 -32.94 -5.27 -6.38
C ASP A 171 -31.42 -5.23 -6.14
N LEU A 172 -30.85 -6.36 -5.75
CA LEU A 172 -29.44 -6.49 -5.38
C LEU A 172 -28.74 -7.46 -6.34
N VAL A 173 -27.62 -7.03 -6.89
CA VAL A 173 -26.69 -7.88 -7.63
C VAL A 173 -25.37 -7.89 -6.89
N ASP A 174 -25.12 -8.99 -6.19
CA ASP A 174 -23.86 -9.21 -5.48
C ASP A 174 -22.70 -9.31 -6.46
N GLY A 175 -21.52 -8.97 -5.97
CA GLY A 175 -20.27 -9.15 -6.68
C GLY A 175 -19.58 -10.42 -6.21
N SER A 176 -18.47 -10.74 -6.85
CA SER A 176 -17.61 -11.85 -6.45
C SER A 176 -16.14 -11.49 -6.55
N LEU A 177 -15.36 -12.06 -5.63
CA LEU A 177 -13.91 -12.09 -5.71
C LEU A 177 -13.50 -13.48 -6.17
N SER A 178 -12.99 -13.58 -7.39
CA SER A 178 -12.48 -14.82 -7.95
C SER A 178 -10.96 -14.85 -7.93
N VAL A 179 -10.39 -16.02 -7.68
CA VAL A 179 -8.93 -16.16 -7.60
C VAL A 179 -8.39 -16.64 -8.94
N ILE A 180 -7.37 -15.95 -9.47
CA ILE A 180 -6.71 -16.35 -10.72
C ILE A 180 -6.18 -17.78 -10.61
N SER A 181 -6.48 -18.59 -11.63
CA SER A 181 -5.94 -19.95 -11.76
C SER A 181 -4.76 -19.97 -12.75
N GLN A 182 -3.79 -19.07 -12.54
CA GLN A 182 -2.56 -19.02 -13.35
C GLN A 182 -1.34 -18.94 -12.44
N ASN A 183 -0.17 -19.28 -12.99
CA ASN A 183 1.09 -19.14 -12.27
C ASN A 183 1.38 -17.66 -12.01
N VAL A 184 1.87 -17.33 -10.82
CA VAL A 184 2.22 -15.98 -10.40
C VAL A 184 3.62 -15.96 -9.82
N LEU A 185 4.37 -14.92 -10.14
CA LEU A 185 5.64 -14.55 -9.52
C LEU A 185 5.51 -13.12 -9.02
N LEU A 186 5.82 -12.90 -7.75
CA LEU A 186 5.70 -11.58 -7.13
C LEU A 186 6.87 -11.33 -6.19
N ALA A 187 7.19 -10.06 -5.98
CA ALA A 187 8.19 -9.63 -5.01
C ALA A 187 7.48 -8.88 -3.88
N GLN A 188 7.96 -9.07 -2.65
CA GLN A 188 7.43 -8.42 -1.44
C GLN A 188 8.61 -7.90 -0.61
N SER A 189 8.49 -6.69 -0.06
CA SER A 189 9.43 -6.21 0.96
C SER A 189 9.06 -6.83 2.31
N THR A 190 10.03 -7.41 3.02
CA THR A 190 9.76 -8.06 4.31
C THR A 190 9.44 -7.03 5.41
N THR A 191 9.98 -5.81 5.32
CA THR A 191 9.74 -4.71 6.27
C THR A 191 8.71 -3.70 5.77
N GLY A 192 8.40 -3.70 4.47
CA GLY A 192 7.42 -2.82 3.83
C GLY A 192 7.91 -1.39 3.57
N THR A 193 9.05 -0.98 4.11
CA THR A 193 9.67 0.33 3.88
C THR A 193 11.19 0.16 3.89
N ALA A 194 11.85 0.72 2.89
CA ALA A 194 13.31 0.79 2.82
C ALA A 194 13.80 2.09 3.46
N VAL A 195 14.98 2.08 4.07
CA VAL A 195 15.59 3.29 4.66
C VAL A 195 16.80 3.69 3.83
N ALA A 196 17.01 5.00 3.64
CA ALA A 196 18.20 5.49 2.97
C ALA A 196 19.48 4.98 3.66
N GLY A 197 20.44 4.48 2.88
CA GLY A 197 21.68 3.90 3.44
C GLY A 197 21.52 2.54 4.12
N GLU A 198 20.33 1.94 4.12
CA GLU A 198 20.11 0.58 4.59
C GLU A 198 20.97 -0.41 3.80
N ILE A 199 21.56 -1.38 4.50
CA ILE A 199 22.35 -2.45 3.93
C ILE A 199 21.57 -3.75 4.09
N ASP A 200 21.57 -4.59 3.05
CA ASP A 200 20.85 -5.85 3.01
C ASP A 200 19.33 -5.73 3.26
N HIS A 201 18.68 -4.71 2.70
CA HIS A 201 17.22 -4.62 2.66
C HIS A 201 16.65 -5.86 1.97
N GLU A 202 15.82 -6.62 2.68
CA GLU A 202 15.34 -7.92 2.24
C GLU A 202 14.07 -7.80 1.38
N ILE A 203 14.16 -8.34 0.17
CA ILE A 203 13.04 -8.50 -0.76
C ILE A 203 12.83 -9.98 -1.00
N SER A 204 11.66 -10.47 -0.59
CA SER A 204 11.26 -11.87 -0.74
C SER A 204 10.60 -12.09 -2.10
N LEU A 205 11.06 -13.11 -2.82
CA LEU A 205 10.47 -13.59 -4.06
C LEU A 205 9.47 -14.68 -3.73
N HIS A 206 8.21 -14.44 -4.04
CA HIS A 206 7.11 -15.34 -3.76
C HIS A 206 6.49 -15.83 -5.07
N GLY A 207 5.86 -16.99 -5.03
CA GLY A 207 5.15 -17.50 -6.18
C GLY A 207 3.97 -18.37 -5.83
N TYR A 208 3.07 -18.45 -6.80
CA TYR A 208 1.96 -19.36 -6.83
C TYR A 208 2.06 -20.20 -8.10
N ASN A 209 2.10 -21.52 -7.97
CA ASN A 209 2.16 -22.43 -9.11
C ASN A 209 0.95 -23.39 -9.12
N ILE A 210 0.28 -23.45 -10.27
CA ILE A 210 -0.88 -24.35 -10.48
C ILE A 210 -0.47 -25.79 -10.79
N ALA A 211 0.83 -26.02 -11.02
CA ALA A 211 1.43 -27.32 -11.28
C ALA A 211 2.85 -27.34 -10.72
N ASP A 212 3.35 -28.54 -10.40
CA ASP A 212 4.67 -28.74 -9.83
C ASP A 212 5.77 -28.08 -10.68
N LEU A 213 6.61 -27.25 -10.04
CA LEU A 213 7.73 -26.57 -10.71
C LEU A 213 8.97 -27.44 -10.64
N GLN A 214 9.61 -27.64 -11.79
CA GLN A 214 10.92 -28.30 -11.89
C GLN A 214 12.08 -27.30 -11.81
N GLY A 215 11.76 -26.01 -11.85
CA GLY A 215 12.69 -24.90 -11.82
C GLY A 215 11.98 -23.60 -12.20
N PHE A 216 12.70 -22.49 -12.06
CA PHE A 216 12.23 -21.18 -12.49
C PHE A 216 13.42 -20.28 -12.83
N SER A 217 13.17 -19.26 -13.65
CA SER A 217 14.01 -18.08 -13.76
C SER A 217 13.20 -16.86 -13.34
N SER A 218 13.79 -16.05 -12.46
CA SER A 218 13.29 -14.75 -12.04
C SER A 218 14.23 -13.66 -12.54
N VAL A 219 13.69 -12.60 -13.11
CA VAL A 219 14.42 -11.49 -13.71
C VAL A 219 13.76 -10.20 -13.27
N MET A 220 14.50 -9.41 -12.48
CA MET A 220 14.03 -8.13 -11.97
C MET A 220 14.96 -7.00 -12.37
N SER A 221 14.40 -5.88 -12.80
CA SER A 221 15.08 -4.60 -12.97
C SER A 221 14.85 -3.67 -11.78
N PHE A 222 15.79 -2.78 -11.53
CA PHE A 222 15.74 -1.75 -10.49
C PHE A 222 16.52 -0.51 -10.94
N ASP A 223 16.27 0.64 -10.32
CA ASP A 223 17.07 1.85 -10.57
C ASP A 223 18.46 1.70 -9.91
N PRO A 224 19.56 1.59 -10.68
CA PRO A 224 20.90 1.40 -10.13
C PRO A 224 21.45 2.63 -9.40
N LEU A 225 20.79 3.80 -9.50
CA LEU A 225 21.13 4.98 -8.69
C LEU A 225 20.54 4.90 -7.28
N VAL A 226 19.53 4.05 -7.09
CA VAL A 226 18.76 3.92 -5.84
C VAL A 226 19.08 2.63 -5.11
N LEU A 227 19.15 1.50 -5.83
CA LEU A 227 19.37 0.19 -5.25
C LEU A 227 20.60 -0.48 -5.86
N SER A 228 21.31 -1.25 -5.04
CA SER A 228 22.38 -2.16 -5.47
C SER A 228 22.10 -3.54 -4.90
N CYS A 229 21.88 -4.54 -5.75
CA CYS A 229 21.68 -5.91 -5.29
C CYS A 229 23.02 -6.45 -4.76
N SER A 230 23.04 -6.89 -3.50
CA SER A 230 24.23 -7.46 -2.85
C SER A 230 24.32 -8.97 -3.09
N SER A 231 23.20 -9.69 -2.94
CA SER A 231 23.13 -11.14 -3.08
C SER A 231 21.69 -11.66 -3.18
N SER A 232 21.55 -12.96 -3.49
CA SER A 232 20.31 -13.71 -3.34
C SER A 232 20.52 -14.99 -2.52
N SER A 233 19.44 -15.51 -1.93
CA SER A 233 19.45 -16.75 -1.18
C SER A 233 18.15 -17.53 -1.36
N VAL A 234 18.25 -18.86 -1.38
CA VAL A 234 17.10 -19.78 -1.28
C VAL A 234 17.03 -20.47 0.08
N GLU A 235 17.96 -20.16 0.99
CA GLU A 235 17.99 -20.80 2.32
C GLU A 235 16.72 -20.45 3.11
N GLY A 236 16.10 -21.45 3.73
CA GLY A 236 14.86 -21.28 4.48
C GLY A 236 13.59 -21.17 3.64
N THR A 237 13.67 -21.21 2.31
CA THR A 237 12.53 -21.11 1.39
C THR A 237 12.04 -22.48 0.90
N ILE A 238 10.91 -22.53 0.19
CA ILE A 238 10.42 -23.79 -0.41
C ILE A 238 11.41 -24.37 -1.41
N THR A 239 12.21 -23.52 -2.07
CA THR A 239 13.22 -23.92 -3.04
C THR A 239 14.33 -24.74 -2.39
N SER A 240 14.81 -24.33 -1.21
CA SER A 240 15.78 -25.12 -0.43
C SER A 240 15.16 -26.40 0.10
N VAL A 241 13.91 -26.36 0.58
CA VAL A 241 13.18 -27.54 1.08
C VAL A 241 12.93 -28.58 -0.02
N ALA A 242 12.58 -28.13 -1.23
CA ALA A 242 12.41 -28.97 -2.41
C ALA A 242 13.74 -29.61 -2.87
N GLY A 243 14.88 -29.09 -2.39
CA GLY A 243 16.20 -29.63 -2.66
C GLY A 243 16.76 -29.17 -4.00
N ALA A 244 16.70 -27.86 -4.27
CA ALA A 244 17.30 -27.27 -5.47
C ALA A 244 18.75 -27.73 -5.68
N GLU A 245 19.04 -28.26 -6.87
CA GLU A 245 20.35 -28.80 -7.23
C GLU A 245 21.21 -27.81 -8.01
N PHE A 246 20.58 -26.79 -8.59
CA PHE A 246 21.24 -25.70 -9.29
C PHE A 246 20.55 -24.40 -8.95
N VAL A 247 21.33 -23.44 -8.47
CA VAL A 247 20.92 -22.08 -8.14
C VAL A 247 22.05 -21.18 -8.63
N GLU A 248 21.78 -20.32 -9.60
CA GLU A 248 22.75 -19.36 -10.11
C GLU A 248 22.14 -17.97 -10.15
N GLU A 249 22.92 -17.00 -9.69
CA GLU A 249 22.56 -15.60 -9.71
C GLU A 249 23.43 -14.81 -10.69
N ILE A 250 22.83 -13.82 -11.35
CA ILE A 250 23.53 -12.85 -12.18
C ILE A 250 23.08 -11.46 -11.73
N ILE A 251 23.99 -10.70 -11.15
CA ILE A 251 23.76 -9.33 -10.70
C ILE A 251 24.51 -8.37 -11.63
N ASN A 252 23.83 -7.32 -12.09
CA ASN A 252 24.42 -6.23 -12.82
C ASN A 252 23.93 -4.88 -12.28
N ASN A 253 24.64 -4.37 -11.27
CA ASN A 253 24.33 -3.09 -10.63
C ASN A 253 24.68 -1.87 -11.50
N ASP A 254 25.48 -2.02 -12.57
CA ASP A 254 25.73 -0.91 -13.51
C ASP A 254 24.52 -0.63 -14.40
N VAL A 255 23.78 -1.69 -14.76
CA VAL A 255 22.59 -1.61 -15.61
C VAL A 255 21.31 -1.56 -14.76
N GLY A 256 21.31 -2.19 -13.59
CA GLY A 256 20.16 -2.26 -12.69
C GLY A 256 19.30 -3.50 -12.91
N TYR A 257 19.90 -4.70 -12.92
CA TYR A 257 19.10 -5.94 -12.92
C TYR A 257 19.73 -7.07 -12.11
N VAL A 258 18.87 -7.98 -11.65
CA VAL A 258 19.24 -9.26 -11.03
C VAL A 258 18.45 -10.40 -11.66
N ILE A 259 19.12 -11.52 -11.88
CA ILE A 259 18.55 -12.76 -12.41
C ILE A 259 18.86 -13.88 -11.42
N LEU A 260 17.85 -14.69 -11.11
CA LEU A 260 18.00 -15.92 -10.35
C LEU A 260 17.46 -17.09 -11.18
N GLY A 261 18.31 -18.07 -11.48
CA GLY A 261 17.93 -19.31 -12.16
C GLY A 261 18.01 -20.50 -11.20
N VAL A 262 16.95 -21.28 -11.13
CA VAL A 262 16.83 -22.46 -10.25
C VAL A 262 16.39 -23.69 -11.05
N LEU A 263 17.05 -24.83 -10.84
CA LEU A 263 16.61 -26.15 -11.29
C LEU A 263 16.67 -27.14 -10.13
N LEU A 264 15.65 -28.00 -10.02
CA LEU A 264 15.51 -28.88 -8.87
C LEU A 264 16.11 -30.27 -9.04
N ASP A 265 15.99 -30.87 -10.22
CA ASP A 265 16.42 -32.26 -10.45
C ASP A 265 17.20 -32.36 -11.77
N ILE A 266 18.47 -31.92 -11.74
CA ILE A 266 19.37 -31.89 -12.89
C ILE A 266 20.54 -32.89 -12.75
N LEU A 267 20.78 -33.41 -11.56
CA LEU A 267 21.89 -34.31 -11.24
C LEU A 267 21.39 -35.76 -11.01
N PRO A 268 22.10 -36.78 -11.52
CA PRO A 268 21.80 -38.16 -11.17
C PRO A 268 22.06 -38.46 -9.68
N PRO A 269 21.23 -39.29 -9.02
CA PRO A 269 20.05 -39.97 -9.54
C PRO A 269 18.81 -39.07 -9.56
N TYR A 270 18.15 -38.97 -10.70
CA TYR A 270 16.94 -38.16 -10.86
C TYR A 270 15.81 -38.66 -9.94
N ALA A 271 15.50 -37.91 -8.88
CA ALA A 271 14.54 -38.31 -7.85
C ALA A 271 13.18 -37.61 -7.99
N GLY A 272 13.02 -36.74 -8.98
CA GLY A 272 11.78 -36.02 -9.28
C GLY A 272 11.51 -34.85 -8.34
N GLN A 273 12.55 -34.17 -7.85
CA GLN A 273 12.42 -32.99 -7.00
C GLN A 273 11.64 -31.89 -7.73
N VAL A 274 10.63 -31.36 -7.07
CA VAL A 274 9.77 -30.28 -7.56
C VAL A 274 9.35 -29.36 -6.41
N ILE A 275 9.06 -28.09 -6.72
CA ILE A 275 8.29 -27.23 -5.83
C ILE A 275 6.83 -27.64 -6.05
N PRO A 276 6.14 -28.18 -5.04
CA PRO A 276 4.79 -28.72 -5.22
C PRO A 276 3.78 -27.62 -5.51
N ALA A 277 2.76 -27.90 -6.33
CA ALA A 277 1.59 -27.02 -6.42
C ALA A 277 0.71 -27.17 -5.18
N THR A 278 0.93 -26.32 -4.19
CA THR A 278 0.23 -26.38 -2.89
C THR A 278 -1.12 -25.67 -2.89
N GLY A 279 -1.36 -24.79 -3.86
CA GLY A 279 -2.57 -23.97 -3.87
C GLY A 279 -2.47 -22.70 -3.00
N ILE A 280 -1.30 -22.42 -2.40
CA ILE A 280 -1.02 -21.23 -1.59
C ILE A 280 0.26 -20.55 -2.07
N GLU A 281 0.44 -19.29 -1.68
CA GLU A 281 1.68 -18.56 -1.90
C GLU A 281 2.85 -19.20 -1.15
N MET A 282 4.01 -19.29 -1.81
CA MET A 282 5.23 -19.81 -1.21
C MET A 282 6.40 -18.88 -1.51
N GLU A 283 7.23 -18.65 -0.50
CA GLU A 283 8.50 -17.96 -0.66
C GLU A 283 9.48 -18.87 -1.42
N TYR A 284 10.00 -18.39 -2.55
CA TYR A 284 10.95 -19.09 -3.43
C TYR A 284 12.40 -18.71 -3.16
N ALA A 285 12.67 -17.42 -2.91
CA ALA A 285 14.00 -16.90 -2.69
C ALA A 285 13.93 -15.54 -1.97
N ARG A 286 15.08 -15.02 -1.57
CA ARG A 286 15.26 -13.66 -1.05
C ARG A 286 16.37 -12.98 -1.82
N PHE A 287 16.23 -11.68 -2.01
CA PHE A 287 17.24 -10.80 -2.55
C PHE A 287 17.55 -9.73 -1.51
N TYR A 288 18.83 -9.38 -1.40
CA TYR A 288 19.32 -8.39 -0.47
C TYR A 288 19.82 -7.18 -1.26
N PHE A 289 19.31 -5.99 -0.92
CA PHE A 289 19.63 -4.76 -1.62
C PHE A 289 20.20 -3.72 -0.65
N ASP A 290 21.27 -3.07 -1.07
CA ASP A 290 21.76 -1.86 -0.42
C ASP A 290 21.01 -0.66 -1.01
N VAL A 291 20.55 0.23 -0.13
CA VAL A 291 19.80 1.43 -0.49
C VAL A 291 20.75 2.62 -0.52
N SER A 292 20.73 3.35 -1.63
CA SER A 292 21.54 4.55 -1.82
C SER A 292 21.26 5.60 -0.75
N THR A 293 22.31 6.33 -0.38
CA THR A 293 22.19 7.50 0.50
C THR A 293 21.85 8.77 -0.28
N GLN A 294 21.89 8.71 -1.62
CA GLN A 294 21.72 9.83 -2.55
C GLN A 294 20.41 9.69 -3.31
N LEU A 295 19.29 9.82 -2.60
CA LEU A 295 17.96 9.57 -3.16
C LEU A 295 17.32 10.80 -3.82
N GLY A 296 17.86 12.00 -3.57
CA GLY A 296 17.22 13.25 -3.98
C GLY A 296 15.80 13.34 -3.41
N SER A 297 14.81 13.63 -4.25
CA SER A 297 13.40 13.75 -3.84
C SER A 297 12.58 12.47 -4.01
N LEU A 298 13.21 11.30 -4.13
CA LEU A 298 12.50 10.03 -4.27
C LEU A 298 11.87 9.61 -2.94
N THR A 299 10.59 9.24 -2.99
CA THR A 299 9.83 8.72 -1.84
C THR A 299 9.49 7.24 -1.98
N GLU A 300 9.79 6.64 -3.13
CA GLU A 300 9.53 5.24 -3.44
C GLU A 300 10.51 4.73 -4.51
N VAL A 301 10.70 3.42 -4.53
CA VAL A 301 11.44 2.70 -5.58
C VAL A 301 10.60 1.54 -6.09
N VAL A 302 10.77 1.21 -7.37
CA VAL A 302 10.06 0.10 -8.01
C VAL A 302 11.06 -0.95 -8.48
N LEU A 303 10.85 -2.20 -8.09
CA LEU A 303 11.45 -3.37 -8.70
C LEU A 303 10.45 -3.96 -9.69
N ARG A 304 10.89 -4.14 -10.94
CA ARG A 304 10.01 -4.63 -12.00
C ARG A 304 10.45 -5.98 -12.49
N PHE A 305 9.50 -6.87 -12.72
CA PHE A 305 9.80 -8.09 -13.46
C PHE A 305 9.89 -7.77 -14.95
N GLU A 306 11.06 -7.99 -15.54
CA GLU A 306 11.32 -7.68 -16.95
C GLU A 306 11.90 -8.89 -17.68
N ASP A 307 11.33 -9.23 -18.83
CA ASP A 307 11.85 -10.31 -19.67
C ASP A 307 13.01 -9.84 -20.55
N ASP A 308 13.79 -10.81 -21.03
CA ASP A 308 14.86 -10.63 -22.01
C ASP A 308 16.05 -9.78 -21.54
N LEU A 309 16.32 -9.76 -20.23
CA LEU A 309 17.52 -9.12 -19.65
C LEU A 309 18.71 -10.07 -19.58
N GLY A 310 19.92 -9.50 -19.55
CA GLY A 310 21.17 -10.26 -19.49
C GLY A 310 21.76 -10.59 -20.86
N THR A 311 22.89 -11.31 -20.86
CA THR A 311 23.54 -11.80 -22.08
C THR A 311 24.06 -13.23 -21.86
N PRO A 312 23.40 -14.27 -22.40
CA PRO A 312 22.20 -14.22 -23.25
C PRO A 312 20.95 -13.68 -22.51
N PRO A 313 19.94 -13.19 -23.24
CA PRO A 313 18.70 -12.71 -22.62
C PRO A 313 17.97 -13.85 -21.91
N ILE A 314 17.47 -13.58 -20.71
CA ILE A 314 16.71 -14.47 -19.84
C ILE A 314 15.37 -13.81 -19.53
N SER A 315 14.30 -14.61 -19.50
CA SER A 315 12.94 -14.16 -19.21
C SER A 315 12.42 -14.78 -17.92
N ASN A 316 11.37 -14.22 -17.34
CA ASN A 316 10.65 -14.79 -16.22
C ASN A 316 9.89 -16.04 -16.67
N VAL A 317 10.28 -17.20 -16.15
CA VAL A 317 9.77 -18.49 -16.61
C VAL A 317 9.63 -19.46 -15.45
N PHE A 318 8.51 -20.17 -15.42
CA PHE A 318 8.34 -21.40 -14.67
C PHE A 318 8.58 -22.61 -15.58
N VAL A 319 9.32 -23.59 -15.08
CA VAL A 319 9.53 -24.86 -15.79
C VAL A 319 8.52 -25.87 -15.26
N ILE A 320 7.49 -26.13 -16.07
CA ILE A 320 6.39 -27.03 -15.73
C ILE A 320 6.32 -28.11 -16.81
N GLN A 321 6.39 -29.38 -16.42
CA GLN A 321 6.34 -30.51 -17.36
C GLN A 321 7.36 -30.37 -18.52
N ASN A 322 8.56 -29.88 -18.21
CA ASN A 322 9.67 -29.57 -19.11
C ASN A 322 9.34 -28.49 -20.16
N GLN A 323 8.34 -27.66 -19.90
CA GLN A 323 7.98 -26.53 -20.74
C GLN A 323 8.21 -25.22 -19.99
N SER A 324 8.69 -24.22 -20.71
CA SER A 324 8.75 -22.85 -20.24
C SER A 324 7.35 -22.24 -20.28
N VAL A 325 6.85 -21.84 -19.12
CA VAL A 325 5.56 -21.16 -18.94
C VAL A 325 5.83 -19.80 -18.33
N SER A 326 5.44 -18.72 -19.01
CA SER A 326 5.51 -17.37 -18.45
C SER A 326 4.49 -17.23 -17.31
N PRO A 327 4.89 -16.88 -16.08
CA PRO A 327 3.96 -16.54 -15.02
C PRO A 327 3.39 -15.12 -15.24
N LEU A 328 2.28 -14.82 -14.58
CA LEU A 328 1.91 -13.43 -14.30
C LEU A 328 2.96 -12.87 -13.33
N THR A 329 3.49 -11.70 -13.62
CA THR A 329 4.43 -11.01 -12.72
C THR A 329 3.77 -9.82 -12.05
N ILE A 330 4.12 -9.58 -10.78
CA ILE A 330 3.65 -8.43 -10.01
C ILE A 330 4.86 -7.68 -9.49
N ASP A 331 5.06 -6.48 -10.04
CA ASP A 331 6.12 -5.55 -9.63
C ASP A 331 5.95 -5.17 -8.15
N LEU A 332 7.07 -4.80 -7.53
CA LEU A 332 7.11 -4.32 -6.15
C LEU A 332 7.39 -2.83 -6.13
N THR A 333 6.54 -2.05 -5.46
CA THR A 333 6.83 -0.65 -5.09
C THR A 333 7.10 -0.58 -3.60
N ILE A 334 8.25 -0.02 -3.23
CA ILE A 334 8.69 0.11 -1.84
C ILE A 334 8.78 1.59 -1.51
N PRO A 335 8.03 2.10 -0.51
CA PRO A 335 8.27 3.44 0.00
C PRO A 335 9.66 3.50 0.62
N ILE A 336 10.36 4.62 0.40
CA ILE A 336 11.65 4.87 1.02
C ILE A 336 11.46 5.94 2.10
N ALA A 337 11.75 5.55 3.34
CA ALA A 337 11.87 6.49 4.44
C ALA A 337 13.17 7.27 4.29
N SER A 338 13.07 8.60 4.26
CA SER A 338 14.19 9.52 4.33
C SER A 338 14.65 9.77 5.78
N GLU A 339 14.40 8.83 6.70
CA GLU A 339 14.91 8.92 8.06
C GLU A 339 16.43 9.01 8.03
N GLY A 340 16.98 10.02 8.71
CA GLY A 340 18.41 10.27 8.72
C GLY A 340 18.98 10.93 7.45
N ILE A 341 18.16 11.32 6.46
CA ILE A 341 18.60 12.24 5.39
C ILE A 341 18.56 13.67 5.92
N PHE A 342 19.70 14.34 5.89
CA PHE A 342 19.81 15.76 6.23
C PHE A 342 20.95 16.40 5.43
N LEU A 343 20.95 17.72 5.35
CA LEU A 343 22.09 18.49 4.89
C LEU A 343 22.87 18.98 6.12
N ARG A 344 24.14 18.60 6.25
CA ARG A 344 24.93 18.98 7.42
C ARG A 344 25.14 20.49 7.46
N GLY A 345 24.75 21.10 8.57
CA GLY A 345 24.73 22.55 8.77
C GLY A 345 23.43 23.23 8.40
N ASP A 346 22.41 22.52 7.91
CA ASP A 346 21.05 23.05 7.67
C ASP A 346 20.16 22.80 8.91
N ALA A 347 20.03 23.81 9.76
CA ALA A 347 19.36 23.68 11.05
C ALA A 347 17.84 23.92 10.97
N ASP A 348 17.34 24.59 9.93
CA ASP A 348 15.90 24.78 9.69
C ASP A 348 15.31 23.82 8.64
N SER A 349 16.13 22.93 8.08
CA SER A 349 15.75 21.90 7.12
C SER A 349 15.19 22.49 5.81
N ASN A 350 15.73 23.62 5.36
CA ASN A 350 15.32 24.30 4.12
C ASN A 350 16.18 23.95 2.89
N LEU A 351 17.15 23.05 3.06
CA LEU A 351 18.14 22.56 2.10
C LEU A 351 19.11 23.63 1.58
N ARG A 352 19.38 24.67 2.38
CA ARG A 352 20.34 25.73 2.07
C ARG A 352 21.11 26.11 3.32
N LEU A 353 22.42 26.20 3.20
CA LEU A 353 23.27 26.75 4.26
C LEU A 353 23.31 28.28 4.16
N ASP A 354 22.79 28.94 5.18
CA ASP A 354 22.91 30.38 5.35
C ASP A 354 23.07 30.82 6.82
N LEU A 355 22.93 32.12 7.09
CA LEU A 355 23.12 32.68 8.42
C LEU A 355 22.04 32.23 9.42
N ALA A 356 20.83 31.93 8.95
CA ALA A 356 19.73 31.46 9.78
C ALA A 356 20.11 30.15 10.48
N ASP A 357 20.80 29.24 9.78
CA ASP A 357 21.26 27.98 10.34
C ASP A 357 22.22 28.16 11.50
N ALA A 358 23.23 29.02 11.31
CA ALA A 358 24.19 29.34 12.36
C ALA A 358 23.51 29.98 13.58
N ILE A 359 22.48 30.81 13.37
CA ILE A 359 21.70 31.39 14.46
C ILE A 359 20.90 30.31 15.20
N LEU A 360 20.24 29.41 14.48
CA LEU A 360 19.45 28.34 15.07
C LEU A 360 20.31 27.32 15.83
N ASN A 361 21.47 26.99 15.29
CA ASN A 361 22.48 26.16 15.96
C ASN A 361 22.88 26.77 17.32
N LEU A 362 23.18 28.07 17.35
CA LEU A 362 23.48 28.81 18.60
C LEU A 362 22.28 28.85 19.55
N ILE A 363 21.06 29.08 19.06
CA ILE A 363 19.84 29.10 19.87
C ILE A 363 19.62 27.73 20.53
N TYR A 364 19.79 26.65 19.77
CA TYR A 364 19.62 25.28 20.23
C TYR A 364 20.59 24.94 21.35
N MET A 365 21.91 25.11 21.14
CA MET A 365 22.91 24.74 22.14
C MET A 365 22.83 25.59 23.41
N SER A 366 22.42 26.85 23.29
CA SER A 366 22.32 27.77 24.42
C SER A 366 20.99 27.67 25.15
N ASN A 367 20.01 26.97 24.58
CA ASN A 367 18.61 26.97 25.01
C ASN A 367 18.07 28.40 25.21
N ALA A 368 18.52 29.34 24.36
CA ALA A 368 18.19 30.77 24.50
C ALA A 368 16.73 31.09 24.19
N CYS A 369 16.04 30.20 23.47
CA CYS A 369 14.63 30.34 23.09
C CYS A 369 13.88 29.01 23.27
N PRO A 370 13.34 28.73 24.47
CA PRO A 370 12.57 27.51 24.72
C PRO A 370 11.24 27.42 23.94
N GLU A 371 10.77 28.55 23.40
CA GLU A 371 9.54 28.64 22.60
C GLU A 371 9.80 28.54 21.08
N CYS A 372 11.07 28.50 20.67
CA CYS A 372 11.43 28.39 19.26
C CYS A 372 11.24 26.95 18.77
N PRO A 373 10.94 26.74 17.48
CA PRO A 373 10.93 25.40 16.89
C PRO A 373 12.26 24.71 17.15
N MET A 374 12.22 23.49 17.66
CA MET A 374 13.40 22.66 17.78
C MET A 374 13.79 22.16 16.38
N PRO A 375 15.10 22.08 16.06
CA PRO A 375 15.55 21.47 14.82
C PRO A 375 15.00 20.06 14.69
N VAL A 376 14.46 19.73 13.52
CA VAL A 376 13.90 18.41 13.21
C VAL A 376 15.02 17.36 13.23
N CYS A 377 16.19 17.72 12.74
CA CYS A 377 17.38 16.88 12.83
C CYS A 377 18.47 17.53 13.69
N PRO A 378 18.63 17.13 14.97
CA PRO A 378 19.77 17.50 15.81
C PRO A 378 21.12 17.20 15.16
N LYS A 379 21.21 16.15 14.35
CA LYS A 379 22.44 15.75 13.65
C LYS A 379 22.95 16.77 12.64
N ALA A 380 22.06 17.55 12.03
CA ALA A 380 22.45 18.64 11.14
C ALA A 380 23.21 19.76 11.86
N LEU A 381 23.12 19.83 13.20
CA LEU A 381 23.77 20.87 13.99
C LEU A 381 25.20 20.52 14.37
N ASP A 382 25.62 19.26 14.25
CA ASP A 382 27.01 18.85 14.41
C ASP A 382 27.73 19.02 13.06
N VAL A 383 28.21 20.24 12.80
CA VAL A 383 28.78 20.66 11.51
C VAL A 383 30.17 20.07 11.29
N ASN A 384 30.90 19.87 12.39
CA ASN A 384 32.26 19.36 12.37
C ASN A 384 32.34 17.82 12.46
N ASP A 385 31.19 17.17 12.75
CA ASP A 385 30.99 15.73 12.86
C ASP A 385 31.86 15.07 13.95
N ASP A 386 31.92 15.71 15.13
CA ASP A 386 32.67 15.22 16.29
C ASP A 386 31.81 14.48 17.34
N GLY A 387 30.51 14.33 17.06
CA GLY A 387 29.51 13.67 17.87
C GLY A 387 28.93 14.58 18.97
N ARG A 388 29.12 15.90 18.88
CA ARG A 388 28.63 16.89 19.87
C ARG A 388 28.18 18.16 19.19
N ILE A 389 27.05 18.69 19.66
CA ILE A 389 26.56 20.00 19.25
C ILE A 389 27.14 21.07 20.19
N ASP A 390 28.15 21.81 19.75
CA ASP A 390 28.79 22.88 20.51
C ASP A 390 29.22 24.09 19.66
N ILE A 391 29.83 25.10 20.30
CA ILE A 391 30.16 26.36 19.63
C ILE A 391 31.11 26.18 18.42
N GLY A 392 31.86 25.08 18.38
CA GLY A 392 32.70 24.69 17.26
C GLY A 392 31.91 24.56 15.95
N ASP A 393 30.68 24.06 16.02
CA ASP A 393 29.82 23.86 14.84
C ASP A 393 29.42 25.18 14.20
N SER A 394 28.95 26.10 15.04
CA SER A 394 28.58 27.45 14.61
C SER A 394 29.78 28.23 14.08
N ILE A 395 30.97 28.04 14.68
CA ILE A 395 32.22 28.66 14.19
C ILE A 395 32.60 28.08 12.82
N GLN A 396 32.53 26.77 12.63
CA GLN A 396 32.85 26.14 11.35
C GLN A 396 31.87 26.58 10.26
N LEU A 397 30.56 26.55 10.54
CA LEU A 397 29.53 26.96 9.58
C LEU A 397 29.72 28.42 9.15
N LEU A 398 29.92 29.35 10.09
CA LEU A 398 30.18 30.76 9.77
C LEU A 398 31.51 30.96 9.02
N SER A 399 32.54 30.18 9.35
CA SER A 399 33.81 30.22 8.63
C SER A 399 33.67 29.74 7.19
N PHE A 400 32.88 28.68 6.97
CA PHE A 400 32.55 28.19 5.64
C PHE A 400 31.77 29.24 4.83
N LEU A 401 30.72 29.83 5.41
CA LEU A 401 29.84 30.78 4.73
C LEU A 401 30.53 32.11 4.36
N TYR A 402 31.49 32.58 5.17
CA TYR A 402 32.00 33.95 5.05
C TYR A 402 33.52 34.10 4.98
N LEU A 403 34.29 33.06 5.32
CA LEU A 403 35.75 33.14 5.48
C LEU A 403 36.53 32.12 4.65
N ASP A 404 35.91 31.50 3.63
CA ASP A 404 36.49 30.41 2.84
C ASP A 404 37.05 29.27 3.73
N GLY A 405 36.37 29.00 4.84
CA GLY A 405 36.70 27.92 5.76
C GLY A 405 36.41 26.53 5.18
N PRO A 406 36.76 25.45 5.90
CA PRO A 406 36.41 24.08 5.50
C PRO A 406 34.90 23.93 5.33
N ALA A 407 34.48 23.18 4.30
CA ALA A 407 33.08 22.78 4.16
C ALA A 407 32.60 21.94 5.37
N PRO A 408 31.29 21.91 5.64
CA PRO A 408 30.72 20.91 6.55
C PRO A 408 31.19 19.51 6.18
N GLN A 409 31.32 18.64 7.18
CA GLN A 409 31.55 17.22 6.90
C GLN A 409 30.34 16.62 6.16
N PRO A 410 30.50 15.49 5.45
CA PRO A 410 29.38 14.82 4.82
C PRO A 410 28.26 14.50 5.85
N PRO A 411 26.97 14.64 5.51
CA PRO A 411 26.41 14.92 4.17
C PRO A 411 26.42 16.42 3.79
N TYR A 412 27.21 16.78 2.76
CA TYR A 412 27.31 18.10 2.12
C TYR A 412 28.11 17.92 0.80
N PRO A 413 27.82 18.62 -0.32
CA PRO A 413 26.84 19.71 -0.52
C PRO A 413 25.39 19.30 -0.72
N ASP A 414 25.16 18.01 -0.98
CA ASP A 414 23.83 17.44 -1.11
C ASP A 414 23.42 16.78 0.21
N GLU A 415 22.13 16.74 0.49
CA GLU A 415 21.58 15.98 1.63
C GLU A 415 21.86 14.49 1.47
N GLY A 416 21.97 13.79 2.58
CA GLY A 416 22.20 12.35 2.61
C GLY A 416 22.21 11.83 4.03
N VAL A 417 22.51 10.53 4.17
CA VAL A 417 22.72 9.94 5.50
C VAL A 417 24.09 10.31 6.05
N ASP A 418 24.21 10.24 7.37
CA ASP A 418 25.48 10.38 8.04
C ASP A 418 26.39 9.15 7.82
N PRO A 419 27.57 9.30 7.18
CA PRO A 419 28.50 8.18 6.98
C PRO A 419 29.28 7.79 8.24
N THR A 420 29.13 8.52 9.34
CA THR A 420 29.93 8.42 10.56
C THR A 420 29.04 8.26 11.79
N PRO A 421 28.45 7.07 12.01
CA PRO A 421 27.45 6.85 13.04
C PRO A 421 27.92 7.29 14.45
N ASP A 422 27.07 8.05 15.13
CA ASP A 422 27.27 8.55 16.48
C ASP A 422 25.96 8.43 17.29
N ASN A 423 25.90 9.07 18.46
CA ASN A 423 24.69 9.05 19.32
C ASN A 423 23.71 10.18 19.00
N LEU A 424 23.92 10.96 17.94
CA LEU A 424 22.97 11.97 17.46
C LEU A 424 22.07 11.34 16.40
N GLU A 425 20.77 11.50 16.59
CA GLU A 425 19.75 10.97 15.69
C GLU A 425 18.90 12.13 15.15
N CYS A 426 18.43 12.03 13.91
CA CYS A 426 17.35 12.88 13.42
C CYS A 426 16.04 12.25 13.92
N ASN A 427 15.34 12.91 14.84
CA ASN A 427 14.05 12.41 15.33
C ASN A 427 12.96 12.97 14.41
N GLN A 428 12.30 12.10 13.64
CA GLN A 428 11.04 12.46 12.98
C GLN A 428 9.86 11.91 13.78
#